data_AF-A0A2H1VMT9-F1
#
_entry.id   AF-A0A2H1VMT9-F1
#
_cell.length_a   1.000
_cell.length_b   1.000
_cell.length_c   1.000
_cell.angle_alpha   90.00
_cell.angle_beta   90.00
_cell.angle_gamma   90.00
#
_symmetry.space_group_name_H-M   'P 1'
#
loop_
_entity.id
_entity.type
_entity.pdbx_description
1 polymer ?
#
loop_
_entity_poly.entity_id
_entity_poly.type
_entity_poly.pdbx_seq_one_letter_code
_entity_poly.pdbx_strand_id
1 'polypeptide(L)'
;MTSTPSTESANGSSAAGSVQSQFVERRRAALERFLNRVAQHPVLCIDPDFREFLESDTELPKATSTSALSGAGVLRLFNKVGETVNKITYRMDESDPWFEERSARVEALEACLRRLYGACEALAGERRELSARTHEAARACAALSGADPHAPLSRALSHTADLHEKIEHLRLEQSNTDFYVLAEHVKDYLGLIGAIKDVFHERV
;
A
#
# COMPACT_ATOMS: atom_id res chain seq x y z
N MET A 1 -50.51 27.65 6.85
CA MET A 1 -49.69 26.91 7.83
C MET A 1 -49.46 25.52 7.26
N THR A 2 -48.38 25.35 6.51
CA THR A 2 -47.98 24.05 5.94
C THR A 2 -46.47 23.97 6.08
N SER A 3 -46.02 23.22 7.08
CA SER A 3 -44.61 22.93 7.31
C SER A 3 -44.38 21.46 6.98
N THR A 4 -43.63 21.20 5.92
CA THR A 4 -42.94 19.92 5.70
C THR A 4 -41.48 20.10 6.10
N PRO A 5 -40.87 19.19 6.89
CA PRO A 5 -39.44 19.19 7.12
C PRO A 5 -38.75 18.44 5.99
N SER A 6 -37.75 19.08 5.37
CA SER A 6 -36.83 18.44 4.44
C SER A 6 -35.87 17.55 5.22
N THR A 7 -35.92 16.24 4.97
CA THR A 7 -34.90 15.28 5.37
C THR A 7 -33.63 15.53 4.55
N GLU A 8 -32.59 16.02 5.19
CA GLU A 8 -31.27 16.21 4.60
C GLU A 8 -30.50 14.88 4.63
N SER A 9 -30.22 14.35 3.44
CA SER A 9 -29.51 13.09 3.21
C SER A 9 -28.04 13.20 3.59
N ALA A 10 -27.67 12.78 4.80
CA ALA A 10 -26.29 12.56 5.21
C ALA A 10 -25.84 11.13 4.83
N ASN A 11 -25.31 10.93 3.61
CA ASN A 11 -24.67 9.64 3.29
C ASN A 11 -23.48 9.69 2.31
N GLY A 12 -22.84 10.86 2.12
CA GLY A 12 -21.72 11.02 1.17
C GLY A 12 -20.33 11.27 1.76
N SER A 13 -20.20 11.64 3.03
CA SER A 13 -18.95 12.20 3.59
C SER A 13 -17.99 11.17 4.22
N SER A 14 -18.49 10.01 4.65
CA SER A 14 -17.71 9.06 5.47
C SER A 14 -16.70 8.23 4.65
N ALA A 15 -17.04 7.88 3.41
CA ALA A 15 -16.18 7.06 2.55
C ALA A 15 -14.92 7.81 2.06
N ALA A 16 -15.06 9.09 1.70
CA ALA A 16 -13.93 9.90 1.24
C ALA A 16 -12.89 10.16 2.35
N GLY A 17 -13.35 10.40 3.59
CA GLY A 17 -12.48 10.54 4.75
C GLY A 17 -11.72 9.24 5.08
N SER A 18 -12.36 8.08 4.92
CA SER A 18 -11.72 6.77 5.10
C SER A 18 -10.60 6.53 4.08
N VAL A 19 -10.83 6.80 2.79
CA VAL A 19 -9.81 6.60 1.75
C VAL A 19 -8.62 7.54 1.94
N GLN A 20 -8.87 8.80 2.29
CA GLN A 20 -7.80 9.76 2.57
C GLN A 20 -6.98 9.34 3.80
N SER A 21 -7.64 8.88 4.87
CA SER A 21 -6.96 8.37 6.06
C SER A 21 -6.08 7.16 5.74
N GLN A 22 -6.58 6.20 4.94
CA GLN A 22 -5.79 5.02 4.54
C GLN A 22 -4.58 5.42 3.70
N PHE A 23 -4.73 6.37 2.78
CA PHE A 23 -3.60 6.88 1.99
C PHE A 23 -2.53 7.51 2.89
N VAL A 24 -2.94 8.37 3.83
CA VAL A 24 -2.02 9.01 4.78
C VAL A 24 -1.30 7.97 5.62
N GLU A 25 -2.02 6.96 6.13
CA GLU A 25 -1.43 5.93 6.97
C GLU A 25 -0.43 5.05 6.20
N ARG A 26 -0.76 4.66 4.97
CA ARG A 26 0.19 3.96 4.07
C ARG A 26 1.45 4.77 3.84
N ARG A 27 1.29 6.07 3.58
CA ARG A 27 2.42 6.97 3.36
C ARG A 27 3.27 7.11 4.62
N ARG A 28 2.65 7.26 5.79
CA ARG A 28 3.32 7.31 7.09
C ARG A 28 4.17 6.06 7.32
N ALA A 29 3.57 4.88 7.15
CA ALA A 29 4.26 3.61 7.34
C ALA A 29 5.40 3.38 6.32
N ALA A 30 5.23 3.83 5.07
CA ALA A 30 6.30 3.77 4.07
C ALA A 30 7.48 4.68 4.43
N LEU A 31 7.20 5.92 4.87
CA LEU A 31 8.23 6.86 5.32
C LEU A 31 8.95 6.37 6.58
N GLU A 32 8.22 5.81 7.54
CA GLU A 32 8.80 5.21 8.75
C GLU A 32 9.78 4.09 8.41
N ARG A 33 9.40 3.17 7.51
CA ARG A 33 10.29 2.09 7.05
C ARG A 33 11.51 2.63 6.31
N PHE A 34 11.33 3.65 5.47
CA PHE A 34 12.42 4.32 4.78
C PHE A 34 13.41 4.96 5.77
N LEU A 35 12.92 5.79 6.71
CA LEU A 35 13.76 6.46 7.70
C LEU A 35 14.50 5.45 8.58
N ASN A 36 13.82 4.42 9.07
CA ASN A 36 14.44 3.36 9.86
C ASN A 36 15.53 2.63 9.06
N ARG A 37 15.32 2.38 7.77
CA ARG A 37 16.33 1.76 6.90
C ARG A 37 17.56 2.65 6.72
N VAL A 38 17.35 3.95 6.48
CA VAL A 38 18.45 4.92 6.34
C VAL A 38 19.25 5.01 7.64
N ALA A 39 18.56 5.09 8.79
CA ALA A 39 19.18 5.14 10.11
C ALA A 39 19.95 3.86 10.49
N GLN A 40 19.54 2.69 9.99
CA GLN A 40 20.24 1.41 10.21
C GLN A 40 21.43 1.19 9.26
N HIS A 41 21.52 1.94 8.17
CA HIS A 41 22.59 1.75 7.19
C HIS A 41 23.89 2.44 7.64
N PRO A 42 25.03 1.72 7.72
CA PRO A 42 26.25 2.24 8.36
C PRO A 42 26.86 3.47 7.68
N VAL A 43 26.58 3.67 6.39
CA VAL A 43 27.04 4.85 5.63
C VAL A 43 26.01 5.98 5.64
N LEU A 44 24.71 5.67 5.64
CA LEU A 44 23.69 6.70 5.46
C LEU A 44 23.28 7.33 6.80
N CYS A 45 23.45 6.63 7.91
CA CYS A 45 23.12 7.15 9.23
C CYS A 45 24.05 8.27 9.72
N ILE A 46 25.23 8.39 9.11
CA ILE A 46 26.20 9.45 9.40
C ILE A 46 26.15 10.62 8.41
N ASP A 47 25.24 10.55 7.43
CA ASP A 47 25.05 11.60 6.44
C ASP A 47 24.61 12.91 7.11
N PRO A 48 25.28 14.05 6.83
CA PRO A 48 24.97 15.32 7.47
C PRO A 48 23.56 15.81 7.13
N ASP A 49 23.11 15.65 5.88
CA ASP A 49 21.78 16.08 5.45
C ASP A 49 20.69 15.25 6.13
N PHE A 50 20.91 13.94 6.31
CA PHE A 50 19.98 13.08 7.05
C PHE A 50 19.84 13.48 8.52
N ARG A 51 20.95 13.82 9.19
CA ARG A 51 20.92 14.29 10.58
C ARG A 51 20.25 15.64 10.70
N GLU A 52 20.61 16.60 9.85
CA GLU A 52 19.98 17.91 9.81
C GLU A 52 18.47 17.79 9.54
N PHE A 53 18.06 16.91 8.63
CA PHE A 53 16.65 16.64 8.35
C PHE A 53 15.88 16.14 9.58
N LEU A 54 16.50 15.35 10.45
CA LEU A 54 15.86 14.80 11.66
C LEU A 54 15.93 15.73 12.88
N GLU A 55 17.00 16.51 13.01
CA GLU A 55 17.33 17.28 14.21
C GLU A 55 17.05 18.78 14.08
N SER A 56 16.79 19.29 12.88
CA SER A 56 16.55 20.73 12.68
C SER A 56 15.21 21.18 13.28
N ASP A 57 15.26 22.21 14.12
CA ASP A 57 14.08 22.91 14.66
C ASP A 57 13.45 23.91 13.65
N THR A 58 13.99 23.95 12.42
CA THR A 58 13.53 24.89 11.39
C THR A 58 12.32 24.31 10.67
N GLU A 59 11.26 25.10 10.48
CA GLU A 59 10.15 24.67 9.64
C GLU A 59 10.64 24.41 8.21
N LEU A 60 10.55 23.15 7.78
CA LEU A 60 10.85 22.78 6.40
C LEU A 60 9.93 23.59 5.47
N PRO A 61 10.47 24.17 4.38
CA PRO A 61 9.67 24.94 3.44
C PRO A 61 8.48 24.11 2.97
N LYS A 62 7.26 24.66 3.12
CA LYS A 62 6.03 23.99 2.68
C LYS A 62 6.20 23.57 1.23
N ALA A 63 6.02 22.28 0.95
CA ALA A 63 6.24 21.72 -0.38
C ALA A 63 5.17 22.22 -1.38
N THR A 64 5.35 23.42 -1.92
CA THR A 64 4.42 24.08 -2.86
C THR A 64 4.35 23.40 -4.24
N SER A 65 5.19 22.39 -4.49
CA SER A 65 5.40 21.81 -5.83
C SER A 65 5.42 20.28 -5.86
N THR A 66 4.83 19.57 -4.88
CA THR A 66 4.73 18.10 -4.95
C THR A 66 3.77 17.59 -6.02
N SER A 67 2.90 18.47 -6.55
CA SER A 67 1.99 18.17 -7.66
C SER A 67 2.71 17.99 -9.01
N ALA A 68 3.94 18.49 -9.15
CA ALA A 68 4.70 18.44 -10.40
C ALA A 68 5.35 17.06 -10.66
N LEU A 69 5.41 16.19 -9.65
CA LEU A 69 5.84 14.79 -9.78
C LEU A 69 4.67 13.82 -10.00
N SER A 70 3.46 14.33 -10.28
CA SER A 70 2.35 13.53 -10.79
C SER A 70 2.65 13.09 -12.22
N GLY A 71 2.22 11.87 -12.59
CA GLY A 71 2.67 11.02 -13.71
C GLY A 71 2.94 11.66 -15.10
N ALA A 72 2.51 12.88 -15.37
CA ALA A 72 2.81 13.62 -16.60
C ALA A 72 4.22 14.27 -16.63
N GLY A 73 4.84 14.54 -15.47
CA GLY A 73 6.21 15.09 -15.40
C GLY A 73 7.28 14.03 -15.68
N VAL A 74 7.10 12.83 -15.14
CA VAL A 74 7.98 11.68 -15.35
C VAL A 74 7.93 11.20 -16.81
N LEU A 75 6.75 11.18 -17.44
CA LEU A 75 6.60 10.80 -18.84
C LEU A 75 7.39 11.73 -19.80
N ARG A 76 7.52 13.01 -19.46
CA ARG A 76 8.30 13.98 -20.26
C ARG A 76 9.81 13.82 -20.11
N LEU A 77 10.28 13.30 -18.97
CA LEU A 77 11.68 12.91 -18.80
C LEU A 77 12.03 11.69 -19.65
N PHE A 78 11.15 10.68 -19.70
CA PHE A 78 11.35 9.50 -20.56
C PHE A 78 11.39 9.84 -22.07
N ASN A 79 10.61 10.81 -22.52
CA ASN A 79 10.65 11.23 -23.93
C ASN A 79 11.89 12.07 -24.29
N LYS A 80 12.63 12.63 -23.32
CA LYS A 80 13.80 13.49 -23.59
C LYS A 80 15.13 12.73 -23.62
N VAL A 81 15.16 11.49 -23.13
CA VAL A 81 16.32 10.59 -23.26
C VAL A 81 16.43 9.99 -24.67
N GLY A 82 15.34 10.01 -25.46
CA GLY A 82 15.31 9.47 -26.82
C GLY A 82 15.98 10.34 -27.91
N GLU A 83 16.24 11.62 -27.67
CA GLU A 83 16.68 12.54 -28.75
C GLU A 83 18.17 12.90 -28.74
N THR A 84 18.97 12.36 -27.81
CA THR A 84 20.43 12.66 -27.77
C THR A 84 21.28 11.40 -27.81
N VAL A 85 21.06 10.54 -28.81
CA VAL A 85 21.96 9.42 -29.11
C VAL A 85 22.38 9.46 -30.57
N ASN A 86 23.15 10.49 -30.93
CA ASN A 86 24.01 10.42 -32.11
C ASN A 86 25.30 11.19 -31.82
N LYS A 87 26.09 10.67 -30.88
CA LYS A 87 27.51 11.00 -30.80
C LYS A 87 28.27 9.72 -30.54
N ILE A 88 28.80 9.21 -31.64
CA ILE A 88 29.78 8.12 -31.77
C ILE A 88 30.81 8.29 -30.64
N THR A 89 30.60 7.58 -29.54
CA THR A 89 31.61 7.27 -28.56
C THR A 89 31.72 5.76 -28.65
N TYR A 90 32.90 5.34 -29.08
CA TYR A 90 33.36 3.97 -29.15
C TYR A 90 32.76 3.16 -27.99
N ARG A 91 31.75 2.31 -28.27
CA ARG A 91 31.19 1.39 -27.28
C ARG A 91 32.33 0.41 -26.98
N MET A 92 33.04 0.66 -25.90
CA MET A 92 33.95 -0.32 -25.34
C MET A 92 33.05 -1.45 -24.82
N ASP A 93 32.97 -2.50 -25.63
CA ASP A 93 32.26 -3.75 -25.35
C ASP A 93 33.02 -4.52 -24.27
N GLU A 94 32.96 -4.01 -23.06
CA GLU A 94 33.25 -4.76 -21.85
C GLU A 94 32.05 -4.57 -20.92
N SER A 95 30.90 -5.13 -21.28
CA SER A 95 29.86 -5.35 -20.28
C SER A 95 30.44 -6.30 -19.24
N ASP A 96 30.71 -5.79 -18.04
CA ASP A 96 31.22 -6.59 -16.94
C ASP A 96 30.26 -7.77 -16.71
N PRO A 97 30.71 -9.04 -16.90
CA PRO A 97 29.85 -10.22 -16.74
C PRO A 97 29.17 -10.26 -15.38
N TRP A 98 29.78 -9.68 -14.35
CA TRP A 98 29.16 -9.54 -13.04
C TRP A 98 27.93 -8.65 -13.09
N PHE A 99 27.97 -7.50 -13.80
CA PHE A 99 26.83 -6.61 -13.93
C PHE A 99 25.71 -7.23 -14.76
N GLU A 100 26.02 -7.99 -15.80
CA GLU A 100 25.02 -8.73 -16.58
C GLU A 100 24.30 -9.77 -15.71
N GLU A 101 25.07 -10.60 -15.00
CA GLU A 101 24.52 -11.62 -14.09
C GLU A 101 23.65 -10.97 -12.99
N ARG A 102 24.14 -9.88 -12.39
CA ARG A 102 23.43 -9.17 -11.33
C ARG A 102 22.17 -8.51 -11.85
N SER A 103 22.21 -7.91 -13.03
CA SER A 103 21.03 -7.31 -13.66
C SER A 103 19.96 -8.37 -13.92
N ALA A 104 20.34 -9.50 -14.52
CA ALA A 104 19.42 -10.62 -14.75
C ALA A 104 18.82 -11.16 -13.45
N ARG A 105 19.63 -11.27 -12.39
CA ARG A 105 19.15 -11.70 -11.06
C ARG A 105 18.18 -10.70 -10.43
N VAL A 106 18.46 -9.40 -10.54
CA VAL A 106 17.58 -8.34 -10.03
C VAL A 106 16.24 -8.36 -10.78
N GLU A 107 16.24 -8.52 -12.09
CA GLU A 107 15.01 -8.66 -12.90
C GLU A 107 14.19 -9.89 -12.50
N ALA A 108 14.84 -11.05 -12.32
CA ALA A 108 14.18 -12.26 -11.87
C ALA A 108 13.55 -12.10 -10.47
N LEU A 109 14.27 -11.47 -9.54
CA LEU A 109 13.76 -11.18 -8.20
C LEU A 109 12.56 -10.22 -8.24
N GLU A 110 12.65 -9.17 -9.07
CA GLU A 110 11.56 -8.21 -9.29
C GLU A 110 10.29 -8.91 -9.80
N ALA A 111 10.44 -9.80 -10.80
CA ALA A 111 9.32 -10.56 -11.36
C ALA A 111 8.67 -11.50 -10.33
N CYS A 112 9.46 -12.12 -9.45
CA CYS A 112 8.94 -12.90 -8.34
C CYS A 112 8.21 -12.03 -7.30
N LEU A 113 8.80 -10.91 -6.88
CA LEU A 113 8.19 -10.03 -5.88
C LEU A 113 6.94 -9.33 -6.39
N ARG A 114 6.83 -8.99 -7.68
CA ARG A 114 5.58 -8.47 -8.26
C ARG A 114 4.44 -9.47 -8.17
N ARG A 115 4.72 -10.74 -8.48
CA ARG A 115 3.72 -11.82 -8.36
C ARG A 115 3.33 -12.04 -6.90
N LEU A 116 4.30 -12.04 -5.99
CA LEU A 116 4.04 -12.15 -4.55
C LEU A 116 3.19 -10.97 -4.05
N TYR A 117 3.54 -9.74 -4.43
CA TYR A 117 2.79 -8.53 -4.06
C TYR A 117 1.33 -8.63 -4.50
N GLY A 118 1.08 -8.99 -5.77
CA GLY A 118 -0.28 -9.19 -6.27
C GLY A 118 -1.04 -10.29 -5.52
N ALA A 119 -0.38 -11.39 -5.16
CA ALA A 119 -0.97 -12.45 -4.35
C ALA A 119 -1.32 -11.98 -2.93
N CYS A 120 -0.48 -11.15 -2.31
CA CYS A 120 -0.75 -10.56 -1.00
C CYS A 120 -1.91 -9.56 -1.04
N GLU A 121 -2.00 -8.73 -2.08
CA GLU A 121 -3.13 -7.82 -2.28
C GLU A 121 -4.44 -8.59 -2.48
N ALA A 122 -4.41 -9.63 -3.32
CA ALA A 122 -5.56 -10.51 -3.52
C ALA A 122 -6.00 -11.17 -2.21
N LEU A 123 -5.05 -11.73 -1.43
CA LEU A 123 -5.34 -12.33 -0.13
C LEU A 123 -6.05 -11.36 0.82
N ALA A 124 -5.52 -10.13 0.94
CA ALA A 124 -6.11 -9.10 1.79
C ALA A 124 -7.53 -8.73 1.32
N GLY A 125 -7.74 -8.62 0.01
CA GLY A 125 -9.04 -8.35 -0.62
C GLY A 125 -10.06 -9.47 -0.35
N GLU A 126 -9.69 -10.71 -0.65
CA GLU A 126 -10.55 -11.89 -0.43
C GLU A 126 -10.92 -12.04 1.06
N ARG A 127 -9.99 -11.76 1.98
CA ARG A 127 -10.26 -11.83 3.41
C ARG A 127 -11.23 -10.73 3.88
N ARG A 128 -11.20 -9.55 3.24
CA ARG A 128 -12.18 -8.47 3.47
C ARG A 128 -13.57 -8.85 2.94
N GLU A 129 -13.63 -9.43 1.75
CA GLU A 129 -14.89 -9.94 1.19
C GLU A 129 -15.48 -11.04 2.09
N LEU A 130 -14.65 -11.97 2.55
CA LEU A 130 -15.07 -13.04 3.46
C LEU A 130 -15.57 -12.50 4.81
N SER A 131 -15.02 -11.38 5.29
CA SER A 131 -15.57 -10.64 6.43
C SER A 131 -17.01 -10.18 6.14
N ALA A 132 -17.23 -9.51 5.01
CA ALA A 132 -18.56 -9.03 4.62
C ALA A 132 -19.58 -10.18 4.47
N ARG A 133 -19.18 -11.31 3.90
CA ARG A 133 -20.03 -12.52 3.83
C ARG A 133 -20.34 -13.11 5.20
N THR A 134 -19.37 -13.08 6.11
CA THR A 134 -19.57 -13.54 7.49
C THR A 134 -20.57 -12.64 8.21
N HIS A 135 -20.50 -11.32 8.00
CA HIS A 135 -21.47 -10.36 8.51
C HIS A 135 -22.90 -10.65 8.01
N GLU A 136 -23.04 -10.88 6.70
CA GLU A 136 -24.33 -11.25 6.09
C GLU A 136 -24.90 -12.53 6.72
N ALA A 137 -24.05 -13.54 6.94
CA ALA A 137 -24.44 -14.77 7.61
C ALA A 137 -24.87 -14.55 9.07
N ALA A 138 -24.19 -13.67 9.82
CA ALA A 138 -24.58 -13.28 11.17
C ALA A 138 -26.00 -12.70 11.21
N ARG A 139 -26.27 -11.72 10.33
CA ARG A 139 -27.60 -11.08 10.21
C ARG A 139 -28.69 -12.08 9.82
N ALA A 140 -28.39 -13.00 8.91
CA ALA A 140 -29.32 -14.06 8.54
C ALA A 140 -29.64 -14.94 9.76
N CYS A 141 -28.64 -15.44 10.49
CA CYS A 141 -28.84 -16.22 11.71
C CYS A 141 -29.67 -15.48 12.77
N ALA A 142 -29.42 -14.18 12.97
CA ALA A 142 -30.19 -13.35 13.90
C ALA A 142 -31.66 -13.19 13.45
N ALA A 143 -31.90 -13.00 12.16
CA ALA A 143 -33.26 -12.92 11.61
C ALA A 143 -34.03 -14.24 11.77
N LEU A 144 -33.37 -15.39 11.49
CA LEU A 144 -33.98 -16.70 11.72
C LEU A 144 -34.27 -16.93 13.21
N SER A 145 -33.35 -16.55 14.10
CA SER A 145 -33.55 -16.63 15.55
C SER A 145 -34.81 -15.90 16.02
N GLY A 146 -35.07 -14.69 15.50
CA GLY A 146 -36.25 -13.90 15.85
C GLY A 146 -37.57 -14.42 15.26
N ALA A 147 -37.50 -15.21 14.18
CA ALA A 147 -38.68 -15.79 13.54
C ALA A 147 -39.06 -17.18 14.09
N ASP A 148 -38.12 -17.88 14.72
CA ASP A 148 -38.32 -19.25 15.19
C ASP A 148 -39.04 -19.31 16.55
N PRO A 149 -40.23 -19.94 16.64
CA PRO A 149 -40.96 -20.07 17.90
C PRO A 149 -40.34 -21.09 18.87
N HIS A 150 -39.45 -21.99 18.41
CA HIS A 150 -38.81 -22.99 19.26
C HIS A 150 -37.63 -22.39 20.03
N ALA A 151 -37.85 -22.08 21.31
CA ALA A 151 -36.89 -21.34 22.13
C ALA A 151 -35.45 -21.92 22.17
N PRO A 152 -35.22 -23.24 22.26
CA PRO A 152 -33.86 -23.80 22.17
C PRO A 152 -33.16 -23.52 20.83
N LEU A 153 -33.87 -23.64 19.70
CA LEU A 153 -33.31 -23.40 18.37
C LEU A 153 -33.08 -21.91 18.12
N SER A 154 -34.03 -21.06 18.50
CA SER A 154 -33.86 -19.60 18.49
C SER A 154 -32.59 -19.18 19.25
N ARG A 155 -32.38 -19.67 20.48
CA ARG A 155 -31.14 -19.40 21.25
C ARG A 155 -29.87 -19.88 20.54
N ALA A 156 -29.89 -21.07 19.95
CA ALA A 156 -28.74 -21.60 19.22
C ALA A 156 -28.40 -20.74 17.98
N LEU A 157 -29.42 -20.27 17.25
CA LEU A 157 -29.26 -19.37 16.11
C LEU A 157 -28.74 -17.99 16.54
N SER A 158 -29.22 -17.45 17.67
CA SER A 158 -28.69 -16.20 18.24
C SER A 158 -27.21 -16.34 18.59
N HIS A 159 -26.82 -17.42 19.26
CA HIS A 159 -25.41 -17.66 19.60
C HIS A 159 -24.54 -17.85 18.34
N THR A 160 -25.09 -18.45 17.28
CA THR A 160 -24.40 -18.58 15.99
C THR A 160 -24.21 -17.22 15.31
N ALA A 161 -25.20 -16.33 15.41
CA ALA A 161 -25.07 -14.95 14.92
C ALA A 161 -23.94 -14.22 15.66
N ASP A 162 -23.93 -14.25 16.99
CA ASP A 162 -22.88 -13.63 17.81
C ASP A 162 -21.48 -14.18 17.49
N LEU A 163 -21.38 -15.48 17.18
CA LEU A 163 -20.13 -16.10 16.74
C LEU A 163 -19.67 -15.59 15.38
N HIS A 164 -20.57 -15.46 14.42
CA HIS A 164 -20.25 -14.89 13.11
C HIS A 164 -19.80 -13.44 13.21
N GLU A 165 -20.41 -12.61 14.06
CA GLU A 165 -19.94 -11.23 14.29
C GLU A 165 -18.50 -11.19 14.84
N LYS A 166 -18.17 -12.08 15.78
CA LYS A 166 -16.79 -12.20 16.29
C LYS A 166 -15.81 -12.64 15.21
N ILE A 167 -16.20 -13.60 14.36
CA ILE A 167 -15.38 -14.09 13.26
C ILE A 167 -15.18 -13.00 12.20
N GLU A 168 -16.24 -12.26 11.86
CA GLU A 168 -16.16 -11.09 10.97
C GLU A 168 -15.09 -10.11 11.49
N HIS A 169 -15.17 -9.72 12.76
CA HIS A 169 -14.21 -8.77 13.33
C HIS A 169 -12.76 -9.25 13.18
N LEU A 170 -12.48 -10.51 13.52
CA LEU A 170 -11.15 -11.09 13.36
C LEU A 170 -10.69 -11.13 11.89
N ARG A 171 -11.59 -11.44 10.95
CA ARG A 171 -11.26 -11.44 9.51
C ARG A 171 -10.92 -10.04 9.01
N LEU A 172 -11.62 -9.01 9.49
CA LEU A 172 -11.34 -7.63 9.13
C LEU A 172 -9.97 -7.19 9.65
N GLU A 173 -9.63 -7.51 10.90
CA GLU A 173 -8.31 -7.23 11.48
C GLU A 173 -7.19 -7.96 10.73
N GLN A 174 -7.41 -9.23 10.38
CA GLN A 174 -6.45 -10.00 9.59
C GLN A 174 -6.25 -9.42 8.19
N SER A 175 -7.33 -9.04 7.50
CA SER A 175 -7.25 -8.38 6.18
C SER A 175 -6.44 -7.09 6.25
N ASN A 176 -6.65 -6.29 7.29
CA ASN A 176 -5.86 -5.08 7.50
C ASN A 176 -4.39 -5.40 7.75
N THR A 177 -4.09 -6.41 8.56
CA THR A 177 -2.71 -6.85 8.82
C THR A 177 -2.03 -7.37 7.55
N ASP A 178 -2.71 -8.21 6.77
CA ASP A 178 -2.18 -8.73 5.50
C ASP A 178 -1.84 -7.58 4.53
N PHE A 179 -2.68 -6.54 4.53
CA PHE A 179 -2.45 -5.39 3.68
C PHE A 179 -1.30 -4.49 4.18
N TYR A 180 -1.41 -3.99 5.42
CA TYR A 180 -0.50 -2.97 5.94
C TYR A 180 0.86 -3.50 6.37
N VAL A 181 0.95 -4.78 6.74
CA VAL A 181 2.22 -5.40 7.13
C VAL A 181 2.78 -6.14 5.93
N LEU A 182 2.09 -7.15 5.42
CA LEU A 182 2.67 -8.05 4.42
C LEU A 182 2.76 -7.40 3.03
N ALA A 183 1.64 -6.96 2.45
CA ALA A 183 1.64 -6.42 1.08
C ALA A 183 2.50 -5.15 0.98
N GLU A 184 2.34 -4.22 1.93
CA GLU A 184 3.14 -3.00 1.98
C GLU A 184 4.63 -3.27 2.18
N HIS A 185 5.05 -4.28 2.96
CA HIS A 185 6.46 -4.66 3.03
C HIS A 185 7.00 -5.16 1.69
N VAL A 186 6.27 -6.04 0.99
CA VAL A 186 6.70 -6.54 -0.33
C VAL A 186 6.81 -5.38 -1.33
N LYS A 187 5.88 -4.43 -1.30
CA LYS A 187 5.91 -3.22 -2.14
C LYS A 187 7.15 -2.36 -1.93
N ASP A 188 7.60 -2.24 -0.69
CA ASP A 188 8.78 -1.46 -0.34
C ASP A 188 10.08 -2.13 -0.80
N TYR A 189 10.16 -3.46 -0.76
CA TYR A 189 11.24 -4.20 -1.43
C TYR A 189 11.22 -4.04 -2.96
N LEU A 190 10.04 -3.97 -3.59
CA LEU A 190 9.94 -3.63 -5.01
C LEU A 190 10.48 -2.22 -5.29
N GLY A 191 10.23 -1.26 -4.40
CA GLY A 191 10.81 0.08 -4.47
C GLY A 191 12.34 0.07 -4.40
N LEU A 192 12.91 -0.70 -3.48
CA LEU A 192 14.37 -0.88 -3.38
C LEU A 192 14.97 -1.50 -4.65
N ILE A 193 14.30 -2.49 -5.22
CA ILE A 193 14.75 -3.10 -6.48
C ILE A 193 14.71 -2.08 -7.61
N GLY A 194 13.68 -1.24 -7.67
CA GLY A 194 13.63 -0.11 -8.60
C GLY A 194 14.86 0.79 -8.47
N ALA A 195 15.18 1.22 -7.23
CA ALA A 195 16.36 2.05 -6.97
C ALA A 195 17.68 1.36 -7.38
N ILE A 196 17.82 0.05 -7.17
CA ILE A 196 19.00 -0.72 -7.61
C ILE A 196 19.12 -0.69 -9.14
N LYS A 197 18.00 -0.86 -9.85
CA LYS A 197 17.99 -0.82 -11.32
C LYS A 197 18.35 0.56 -11.85
N ASP A 198 17.88 1.63 -11.21
CA ASP A 198 18.24 3.01 -11.58
C ASP A 198 19.75 3.23 -11.45
N VAL A 199 20.35 2.79 -10.33
CA VAL A 199 21.81 2.86 -10.11
C VAL A 199 22.60 2.01 -11.11
N PHE A 200 22.09 0.84 -11.50
CA PHE A 200 22.73 0.03 -12.54
C PHE A 200 22.67 0.71 -13.91
N HIS A 201 21.57 1.41 -14.22
CA HIS A 201 21.43 2.13 -15.47
C HIS A 201 22.37 3.34 -15.59
N GLU A 202 22.65 4.04 -14.49
CA GLU A 202 23.63 5.15 -14.47
C GLU A 202 25.08 4.69 -14.74
N ARG A 203 25.36 3.40 -14.65
CA ARG A 203 26.70 2.82 -14.85
C ARG A 203 26.94 2.27 -16.27
N VAL A 204 25.90 2.14 -17.11
CA VAL A 204 25.98 1.66 -18.50
C VAL A 204 26.11 2.83 -19.47
#